data_AF-A0A965U323-F1
#
_entry.id   AF-A0A965U323-F1
#
_cell.length_a   1.000
_cell.length_b   1.000
_cell.length_c   1.000
_cell.angle_alpha   90.00
_cell.angle_beta   90.00
_cell.angle_gamma   90.00
#
_symmetry.space_group_name_H-M   'P 1'
#
loop_
_entity.id
_entity.type
_entity.pdbx_description
1 polymer ?
#
loop_
_entity_poly.entity_id
_entity_poly.type
_entity_poly.pdbx_seq_one_letter_code
_entity_poly.pdbx_strand_id
1 'polypeptide(L)'
;DYLRGERTFIRVIERETLALSGENVLSYTLENGCRVVVRPSGTEPKIKIYALACGPSRSEAERCAAAIAEDAPQALRLKER
;
A
#
# COMPACT_ATOMS: atom_id res chain seq x y z
N ASP A 1 -1.51 9.17 2.46
CA ASP A 1 -1.15 9.32 3.87
C ASP A 1 -2.43 9.64 4.62
N TYR A 2 -3.06 8.64 5.22
CA TYR A 2 -4.32 8.85 5.94
C TYR A 2 -4.09 9.52 7.29
N LEU A 3 -2.85 9.59 7.79
CA LEU A 3 -2.59 10.31 9.03
C LEU A 3 -2.70 11.81 8.77
N ARG A 4 -2.11 12.27 7.65
CA ARG A 4 -2.23 13.66 7.19
C ARG A 4 -3.53 13.97 6.45
N GLY A 5 -4.26 12.95 6.00
CA GLY A 5 -5.43 13.15 5.14
C GLY A 5 -5.03 13.66 3.76
N GLU A 6 -3.94 13.15 3.20
CA GLU A 6 -3.38 13.62 1.93
C GLU A 6 -3.14 12.46 0.97
N ARG A 7 -3.35 12.71 -0.32
CA ARG A 7 -2.88 11.84 -1.39
C ARG A 7 -1.96 12.62 -2.31
N THR A 8 -0.84 11.99 -2.65
CA THR A 8 0.15 12.54 -3.58
C THR A 8 0.17 11.72 -4.86
N PHE A 9 0.09 12.39 -6.00
CA PHE A 9 0.26 11.79 -7.31
C PHE A 9 1.71 11.97 -7.75
N ILE A 10 2.53 10.91 -7.60
CA ILE A 10 3.99 10.99 -7.75
C ILE A 10 4.42 11.45 -9.15
N ARG A 11 3.69 11.03 -10.19
CA ARG A 11 4.04 11.34 -11.60
C ARG A 11 3.88 12.81 -11.97
N VAL A 12 2.96 13.52 -11.31
CA VAL A 12 2.63 14.93 -11.59
C VAL A 12 2.98 15.86 -10.43
N ILE A 13 3.44 15.31 -9.30
CA ILE A 13 3.79 16.04 -8.07
C ILE A 13 2.60 16.88 -7.55
N GLU A 14 1.38 16.41 -7.78
CA GLU A 14 0.15 17.03 -7.27
C GLU A 14 -0.26 16.41 -5.94
N ARG A 15 -1.01 17.17 -5.14
CA ARG A 15 -1.58 16.73 -3.87
C ARG A 15 -3.06 17.07 -3.79
N GLU A 16 -3.84 16.15 -3.23
CA GLU A 16 -5.25 16.37 -2.90
C GLU A 16 -5.51 16.04 -1.42
N THR A 17 -6.50 16.72 -0.84
CA THR A 17 -7.00 16.42 0.50
C THR A 17 -7.95 15.22 0.43
N LEU A 18 -7.76 14.28 1.35
CA LEU A 18 -8.64 13.14 1.53
C LEU A 18 -9.78 13.49 2.48
N ALA A 19 -10.97 12.96 2.19
CA ALA A 19 -12.13 13.08 3.08
C ALA A 19 -11.94 12.34 4.42
N LEU A 20 -11.02 11.37 4.48
CA LEU A 20 -10.69 10.60 5.68
C LEU A 20 -9.25 10.91 6.11
N SER A 21 -9.07 11.25 7.39
CA SER A 21 -7.78 11.59 8.01
C SER A 21 -7.68 11.07 9.45
N GLY A 22 -6.47 11.13 10.05
CA GLY A 22 -6.22 10.74 11.44
C GLY A 22 -5.82 9.27 11.66
N GLU A 23 -5.80 8.45 10.61
CA GLU A 23 -5.48 7.03 10.70
C GLU A 23 -4.00 6.76 10.37
N ASN A 24 -3.32 5.92 11.14
CA ASN A 24 -1.93 5.53 10.86
C ASN A 24 -1.88 4.48 9.73
N VAL A 25 -2.25 4.90 8.52
CA VAL A 25 -2.37 4.07 7.33
C VAL A 25 -1.70 4.75 6.14
N LEU A 26 -0.84 4.01 5.45
CA LEU A 26 -0.30 4.37 4.15
C LEU A 26 -0.95 3.49 3.09
N SER A 27 -1.34 4.07 1.96
CA SER A 27 -1.94 3.37 0.83
C SER A 27 -1.27 3.81 -0.45
N TYR A 28 -0.65 2.88 -1.15
CA TYR A 28 0.02 3.08 -2.43
C TYR A 28 -0.83 2.45 -3.53
N THR A 29 -1.24 3.24 -4.51
CA THR A 29 -1.89 2.71 -5.72
C THR A 29 -0.84 2.63 -6.82
N LEU A 30 -0.69 1.44 -7.38
CA LEU A 30 0.22 1.13 -8.47
C LEU A 30 -0.44 1.44 -9.82
N GLU A 31 0.36 1.53 -10.86
CA GLU A 31 -0.08 1.97 -12.21
C GLU A 31 -1.04 0.98 -12.87
N ASN A 32 -0.90 -0.29 -12.53
CA ASN A 32 -1.79 -1.36 -12.97
C ASN A 32 -3.09 -1.46 -12.15
N GLY A 33 -3.38 -0.47 -11.30
CA GLY A 33 -4.57 -0.44 -10.45
C GLY A 33 -4.47 -1.26 -9.16
N CYS A 34 -3.39 -2.03 -8.97
CA CYS A 34 -3.15 -2.76 -7.73
C CYS A 34 -2.85 -1.77 -6.59
N ARG A 35 -3.02 -2.23 -5.35
CA ARG A 35 -2.84 -1.39 -4.16
C ARG A 35 -2.11 -2.12 -3.04
N VAL A 36 -1.21 -1.39 -2.38
CA VAL A 36 -0.52 -1.84 -1.17
C VAL A 36 -0.95 -0.95 -0.01
N VAL A 37 -1.51 -1.54 1.04
CA VAL A 37 -1.90 -0.81 2.26
C VAL A 37 -1.02 -1.27 3.41
N VAL A 38 -0.41 -0.31 4.11
CA VAL A 38 0.52 -0.54 5.21
C VAL A 38 -0.04 0.12 6.46
N ARG A 39 -0.13 -0.63 7.56
CA ARG A 39 -0.55 -0.09 8.86
C ARG A 39 0.13 -0.81 10.02
N PRO A 40 0.41 -0.13 11.14
CA PRO A 40 0.75 -0.82 12.38
C PRO A 40 -0.48 -1.57 12.91
N SER A 41 -0.23 -2.68 13.59
CA SER A 41 -1.23 -3.36 14.40
C SER A 41 -1.46 -2.59 15.71
N GLY A 42 -2.71 -2.46 16.14
CA GLY A 42 -3.05 -1.74 17.37
C GLY A 42 -2.78 -2.53 18.66
N THR A 43 -2.65 -3.86 18.57
CA THR A 43 -2.58 -4.76 19.73
C THR A 43 -1.27 -5.54 19.84
N GLU A 44 -0.40 -5.48 18.83
CA GLU A 44 0.82 -6.29 18.77
C GLU A 44 1.93 -5.50 18.08
N PRO A 45 3.21 -5.74 18.38
CA PRO A 45 4.35 -5.05 17.77
C PRO A 45 4.63 -5.58 16.34
N LYS A 46 3.62 -5.47 15.45
CA LYS A 46 3.70 -5.94 14.06
C LYS A 46 3.15 -4.91 13.08
N ILE A 47 3.70 -4.90 11.87
CA ILE A 47 3.17 -4.16 10.72
C ILE A 47 2.32 -5.11 9.88
N LYS A 48 1.12 -4.67 9.48
CA LYS A 48 0.24 -5.38 8.55
C LYS A 48 0.38 -4.75 7.16
N ILE A 49 0.64 -5.58 6.16
CA ILE A 49 0.62 -5.21 4.74
C ILE A 49 -0.54 -5.95 4.09
N TYR A 50 -1.41 -5.21 3.40
CA TYR A 50 -2.45 -5.78 2.55
C TYR A 50 -2.07 -5.56 1.08
N ALA A 51 -1.98 -6.65 0.33
CA ALA A 51 -1.80 -6.65 -1.11
C ALA A 51 -3.17 -6.84 -1.79
N LEU A 52 -3.63 -5.83 -2.50
CA LEU A 52 -4.84 -5.89 -3.31
C LEU A 52 -4.40 -5.92 -4.77
N ALA A 53 -4.51 -7.09 -5.40
CA ALA A 53 -4.15 -7.27 -6.80
C ALA A 53 -5.38 -7.44 -7.67
N CYS A 54 -5.30 -6.92 -8.89
CA CYS A 54 -6.30 -7.09 -9.93
C CYS A 54 -5.61 -7.43 -11.25
N GLY A 55 -6.31 -8.18 -12.11
CA GLY A 55 -5.83 -8.58 -13.42
C GLY A 55 -6.97 -9.12 -14.27
N PRO A 56 -6.78 -9.27 -15.58
CA PRO A 56 -7.81 -9.77 -16.50
C PRO A 56 -8.19 -11.23 -16.25
N SER A 57 -7.37 -11.98 -15.49
CA SER A 57 -7.67 -13.32 -15.02
C SER A 57 -7.31 -13.48 -13.55
N ARG A 58 -7.94 -14.47 -12.90
CA ARG A 58 -7.61 -14.86 -11.52
C ARG A 58 -6.13 -15.20 -11.37
N SER A 59 -5.58 -15.95 -12.33
CA SER A 59 -4.18 -16.38 -12.31
C SER A 59 -3.20 -15.19 -12.40
N GLU A 60 -3.54 -14.16 -13.17
CA GLU A 60 -2.73 -12.92 -13.22
C GLU A 60 -2.83 -12.11 -11.94
N ALA A 61 -4.03 -11.98 -11.37
CA ALA A 61 -4.21 -11.30 -10.09
C ALA A 61 -3.43 -12.01 -8.96
N GLU A 62 -3.46 -13.34 -8.92
CA GLU A 62 -2.71 -14.15 -7.94
C GLU A 62 -1.19 -13.99 -8.11
N ARG A 63 -0.67 -14.01 -9.35
CA ARG A 63 0.75 -13.75 -9.62
C ARG A 63 1.17 -12.35 -9.16
N CYS A 64 0.35 -11.34 -9.44
CA CYS A 64 0.64 -9.97 -9.02
C CYS A 64 0.58 -9.82 -7.50
N ALA A 65 -0.40 -10.43 -6.82
CA ALA A 65 -0.48 -10.45 -5.36
C ALA A 65 0.77 -11.09 -4.73
N ALA A 66 1.24 -12.22 -5.29
CA ALA A 66 2.44 -12.90 -4.82
C ALA A 66 3.69 -12.02 -4.96
N ALA A 67 3.89 -11.40 -6.12
CA ALA A 67 5.01 -10.48 -6.35
C ALA A 67 4.98 -9.29 -5.38
N ILE A 68 3.81 -8.67 -5.18
CA ILE A 68 3.66 -7.57 -4.21
C ILE A 68 3.99 -8.03 -2.78
N ALA A 69 3.54 -9.23 -2.38
CA ALA A 69 3.78 -9.75 -1.04
C ALA A 69 5.27 -10.02 -0.78
N GLU A 70 6.01 -10.40 -1.81
CA GLU A 70 7.46 -10.60 -1.76
C GLU A 70 8.22 -9.27 -1.69
N ASP A 71 7.87 -8.33 -2.57
CA ASP A 71 8.62 -7.09 -2.79
C ASP A 71 8.32 -5.99 -1.77
N ALA A 72 7.04 -5.84 -1.38
CA ALA A 72 6.61 -4.71 -0.55
C ALA A 72 7.39 -4.58 0.78
N PRO A 73 7.66 -5.67 1.53
CA PRO A 73 8.48 -5.57 2.74
C PRO A 73 9.89 -5.02 2.49
N GLN A 74 10.52 -5.35 1.35
CA GLN A 74 11.86 -4.88 1.00
C GLN A 74 11.83 -3.43 0.57
N ALA A 75 10.88 -3.06 -0.30
CA ALA A 75 10.69 -1.68 -0.73
C ALA A 75 10.41 -0.72 0.45
N LEU A 76 9.71 -1.22 1.48
CA LEU A 76 9.42 -0.50 2.72
C LEU A 76 10.52 -0.63 3.78
N ARG A 77 11.62 -1.34 3.48
CA ARG A 77 12.77 -1.57 4.38
C ARG A 77 12.37 -2.16 5.74
N LEU A 78 11.36 -3.03 5.75
CA LEU A 78 10.86 -3.66 6.98
C LEU A 78 11.68 -4.87 7.41
N LYS A 79 12.56 -5.40 6.54
CA LYS A 79 13.41 -6.56 6.83
C LYS A 79 14.86 -6.21 7.21
N GLU A 80 15.22 -4.93 7.28
CA GLU A 80 16.57 -4.49 7.67
C GLU A 80 16.64 -4.21 9.18
N ARG A 81 16.94 -5.25 9.95
CA ARG A 81 17.75 -5.24 11.18
C ARG A 81 18.42 -6.60 11.36
#